data_AF-A0A8I2A7T6-F1
#
_entry.id   AF-A0A8I2A7T6-F1
#
_cell.length_a   1.000
_cell.length_b   1.000
_cell.length_c   1.000
_cell.angle_alpha   90.00
_cell.angle_beta   90.00
_cell.angle_gamma   90.00
#
_symmetry.space_group_name_H-M   'P 1'
#
loop_
_entity.id
_entity.type
_entity.pdbx_description
1 polymer ?
#
loop_
_entity_poly.entity_id
_entity_poly.type
_entity_poly.pdbx_seq_one_letter_code
_entity_poly.pdbx_strand_id
1 'polypeptide(L)'
;MDEYIKFMCDEEKSLNKISVHLNINKKTAFDWRHKILSGIAQSKVKPFQGIIESDETFFLHSEKGVKTGNEVSKERWWQSTQKGNK
;
A
#
# COMPACT_ATOMS: atom_id res chain seq x y z
N MET A 1 -10.11 0.97 -21.19
CA MET A 1 -10.19 1.64 -19.87
C MET A 1 -11.05 0.80 -18.93
N ASP A 2 -12.21 0.35 -19.38
CA ASP A 2 -13.12 -0.49 -18.58
C ASP A 2 -12.49 -1.79 -18.08
N GLU A 3 -11.71 -2.49 -18.92
CA GLU A 3 -10.96 -3.69 -18.49
C GLU A 3 -9.94 -3.40 -17.39
N TYR A 4 -9.32 -2.21 -17.40
CA TYR A 4 -8.37 -1.80 -16.35
C TYR A 4 -9.10 -1.57 -15.03
N ILE A 5 -10.25 -0.89 -15.07
CA ILE A 5 -11.07 -0.63 -13.88
C ILE A 5 -11.57 -1.93 -13.29
N LYS A 6 -12.04 -2.88 -14.12
CA LYS A 6 -12.42 -4.23 -13.69
C LYS A 6 -11.28 -4.94 -12.95
N PHE A 7 -10.08 -4.95 -13.52
CA PHE A 7 -8.93 -5.58 -12.87
C PHE A 7 -8.46 -4.85 -11.59
N MET A 8 -8.68 -3.54 -11.50
CA MET A 8 -8.33 -2.75 -10.32
C MET A 8 -9.34 -2.93 -9.19
N CYS A 9 -10.64 -2.87 -9.48
CA CYS A 9 -11.71 -2.82 -8.49
C CYS A 9 -12.30 -4.18 -8.14
N ASP A 10 -12.46 -5.09 -9.11
CA ASP A 10 -13.12 -6.37 -8.87
C ASP A 10 -12.11 -7.49 -8.55
N GLU A 11 -10.97 -7.50 -9.24
CA GLU A 11 -9.97 -8.57 -9.11
C GLU A 11 -8.74 -8.17 -8.27
N GLU A 12 -8.68 -6.92 -7.78
CA GLU A 12 -7.61 -6.33 -6.96
C GLU A 12 -6.19 -6.69 -7.43
N LYS A 13 -5.98 -6.75 -8.76
CA LYS A 13 -4.71 -7.21 -9.33
C LYS A 13 -3.60 -6.19 -9.09
N SER A 14 -2.40 -6.69 -8.79
CA SER A 14 -1.21 -5.84 -8.69
C SER A 14 -0.88 -5.18 -10.03
N LEU A 15 -0.26 -4.00 -9.99
CA LEU A 15 0.13 -3.23 -11.20
C LEU A 15 0.93 -4.06 -12.21
N ASN A 16 1.77 -4.98 -11.73
CA ASN A 16 2.52 -5.89 -12.59
C ASN A 16 1.61 -6.84 -13.35
N LYS A 17 0.61 -7.45 -12.69
CA LYS A 17 -0.35 -8.36 -13.34
C LYS A 17 -1.18 -7.62 -14.39
N ILE A 18 -1.64 -6.41 -14.06
CA ILE A 18 -2.42 -5.57 -14.98
C ILE A 18 -1.57 -5.17 -16.20
N SER A 19 -0.32 -4.75 -15.97
CA SER A 19 0.62 -4.37 -17.03
C SER A 19 0.88 -5.52 -18.01
N VAL A 20 1.03 -6.75 -17.52
CA VAL A 20 1.20 -7.95 -18.35
C VAL A 20 -0.08 -8.29 -19.11
N HIS A 21 -1.24 -8.28 -18.44
CA HIS A 21 -2.52 -8.63 -19.07
C HIS A 21 -2.94 -7.66 -20.18
N LEU A 22 -2.84 -6.35 -19.93
CA LEU A 22 -3.22 -5.32 -20.89
C LEU A 22 -2.08 -4.93 -21.84
N ASN A 23 -0.91 -5.57 -21.70
CA ASN A 23 0.32 -5.27 -22.44
C ASN A 23 0.68 -3.77 -22.45
N ILE A 24 0.47 -3.09 -21.32
CA ILE A 24 0.76 -1.66 -21.11
C ILE A 24 2.01 -1.49 -20.27
N ASN A 25 2.68 -0.34 -20.41
CA ASN A 25 3.80 0.01 -19.54
C ASN A 25 3.32 0.18 -18.08
N LYS A 26 4.10 -0.33 -17.12
CA LYS A 26 3.86 -0.17 -15.68
C LYS A 26 3.67 1.29 -15.26
N LYS A 27 4.42 2.22 -15.89
CA LYS A 27 4.28 3.65 -15.61
C LYS A 27 2.89 4.15 -16.00
N THR A 28 2.42 3.78 -17.18
CA THR A 28 1.07 4.13 -17.66
C THR A 28 -0.01 3.53 -16.77
N ALA A 29 0.16 2.27 -16.36
CA ALA A 29 -0.75 1.63 -15.41
C ALA A 29 -0.79 2.38 -14.06
N PHE A 30 0.35 2.88 -13.57
CA PHE A 30 0.42 3.67 -12.34
C PHE A 30 -0.27 5.03 -12.49
N ASP A 31 -0.02 5.73 -13.60
CA ASP A 31 -0.64 7.01 -13.90
C ASP A 31 -2.17 6.88 -13.99
N TRP A 32 -2.68 5.79 -14.56
CA TRP A 32 -4.11 5.51 -14.63
C TRP A 32 -4.70 5.23 -13.25
N ARG A 33 -4.01 4.46 -12.40
CA ARG A 33 -4.42 4.24 -11.00
C ARG A 33 -4.57 5.56 -10.26
N HIS A 34 -3.58 6.43 -10.38
CA HIS A 34 -3.61 7.75 -9.75
C HIS A 34 -4.77 8.60 -10.28
N LYS A 35 -4.99 8.66 -11.59
CA LYS A 35 -6.12 9.40 -12.19
C LYS A 35 -7.48 8.92 -11.68
N ILE A 36 -7.69 7.60 -11.61
CA ILE A 36 -8.94 7.00 -11.12
C ILE A 36 -9.13 7.33 -9.64
N LEU A 37 -8.12 7.10 -8.80
CA LEU A 37 -8.18 7.39 -7.37
C LEU A 37 -8.38 8.89 -7.09
N SER A 38 -7.73 9.77 -7.85
CA SER A 38 -7.94 11.22 -7.76
C SER A 38 -9.37 11.62 -8.13
N GLY A 39 -9.98 10.96 -9.12
CA GLY A 39 -11.39 11.18 -9.46
C GLY A 39 -12.34 10.75 -8.34
N ILE A 40 -12.10 9.59 -7.73
CA ILE A 40 -12.89 9.08 -6.61
C ILE A 40 -12.76 9.98 -5.38
N ALA A 41 -11.54 10.44 -5.07
CA ALA A 41 -11.30 11.35 -3.94
C ALA A 41 -12.00 12.70 -4.10
N GLN A 42 -12.19 13.18 -5.33
CA GLN A 42 -12.89 14.44 -5.62
C GLN A 42 -14.41 14.29 -5.60
N SER A 43 -14.94 13.06 -5.70
CA SER A 43 -16.35 12.79 -5.43
C SER A 43 -16.61 13.05 -3.95
N LYS A 44 -17.21 14.20 -3.64
CA LYS A 44 -17.63 14.58 -2.29
C LYS A 44 -18.46 13.46 -1.68
N VAL A 45 -17.82 12.65 -0.84
CA VAL A 45 -18.51 11.68 0.01
C VAL A 45 -19.43 12.50 0.89
N LYS A 46 -20.74 12.24 0.82
CA LYS A 46 -21.71 12.90 1.71
C LYS A 46 -21.25 12.66 3.16
N PRO A 47 -21.30 13.68 4.04
CA PRO A 47 -20.96 13.47 5.43
C PRO A 47 -21.84 12.35 5.99
N PHE A 48 -21.18 11.38 6.61
CA PHE A 48 -21.85 10.25 7.23
C PHE A 48 -22.78 10.76 8.35
N GLN A 49 -24.07 10.42 8.31
CA GLN A 49 -25.07 10.76 9.33
C GLN A 49 -25.62 9.47 9.96
N GLY A 50 -25.54 9.34 11.29
CA GLY A 50 -26.13 8.25 12.06
C GLY A 50 -25.15 7.51 12.99
N ILE A 51 -25.59 6.34 13.47
CA ILE A 51 -24.75 5.37 14.19
C ILE A 51 -24.06 4.51 13.14
N ILE A 52 -22.73 4.46 13.17
CA ILE A 52 -21.93 3.67 12.23
C ILE A 52 -21.16 2.61 13.01
N GLU A 53 -21.34 1.38 12.59
CA GLU A 53 -20.52 0.25 12.97
C GLU A 53 -19.37 0.15 11.96
N SER A 54 -18.13 0.11 12.45
CA SER A 54 -16.93 -0.05 11.63
C SER A 54 -16.24 -1.33 12.04
N ASP A 55 -16.22 -2.32 11.14
CA ASP A 55 -15.41 -3.52 11.33
C ASP A 55 -13.92 -3.14 11.19
N GLU A 56 -13.16 -3.27 12.27
CA GLU A 56 -11.71 -3.01 12.25
C GLU A 56 -11.02 -4.09 11.42
N THR A 57 -10.54 -3.71 10.23
CA THR A 57 -9.72 -4.59 9.39
C THR A 57 -8.24 -4.28 9.64
N PHE A 58 -7.55 -5.16 10.36
CA PHE A 58 -6.12 -5.03 10.64
C PHE A 58 -5.29 -5.47 9.42
N PHE A 59 -4.54 -4.54 8.84
CA PHE A 59 -3.54 -4.86 7.83
C PHE A 59 -2.19 -5.11 8.50
N LEU A 60 -1.48 -6.14 8.05
CA LEU A 60 -0.09 -6.38 8.43
C LEU A 60 0.81 -5.34 7.75
N HIS A 61 0.89 -4.15 8.34
CA HIS A 61 1.83 -3.11 7.94
C HIS A 61 3.14 -3.28 8.71
N SER A 62 4.27 -3.35 7.99
CA SER A 62 5.59 -3.44 8.61
C SER A 62 6.25 -2.07 8.62
N GLU A 63 6.36 -1.45 9.80
CA GLU A 63 7.11 -0.19 9.99
C GLU A 63 8.61 -0.42 10.26
N LYS A 64 9.08 -1.66 10.13
CA LYS A 64 10.47 -2.01 10.43
C LYS A 64 11.40 -1.37 9.39
N GLY A 65 12.15 -0.35 9.83
CA GLY A 65 13.09 0.40 8.97
C GLY A 65 12.55 1.73 8.45
N VAL A 66 11.35 2.15 8.86
CA VAL A 66 10.90 3.53 8.66
C VAL A 66 11.84 4.46 9.42
N LYS A 67 12.52 5.35 8.68
CA LYS A 67 13.33 6.41 9.27
C LYS A 67 12.37 7.50 9.75
N THR A 68 11.83 7.34 10.94
CA THR A 68 11.12 8.43 11.62
C THR A 68 12.14 9.55 11.82
N GLY A 69 11.92 10.70 11.18
CA GLY A 69 12.80 11.85 11.31
C GLY A 69 12.92 12.25 12.77
N ASN A 70 14.17 12.43 13.23
CA ASN A 70 14.60 12.94 14.53
C ASN A 70 14.52 12.02 15.76
N GLU A 71 14.68 10.71 15.61
CA GLU A 71 15.16 9.90 16.73
C GLU A 71 16.60 9.43 16.48
N VAL A 72 17.50 9.89 17.35
CA VAL A 72 18.89 9.42 17.41
C VAL A 72 18.84 7.91 17.62
N SER A 73 19.45 7.17 16.69
CA SER A 73 19.66 5.73 16.81
C SER A 73 20.28 5.41 18.18
N LYS A 74 19.53 4.80 19.10
CA LYS A 74 20.12 4.27 20.33
C LYS A 74 21.00 3.08 19.95
N GLU A 75 22.30 3.22 20.16
CA GLU A 75 23.26 2.14 19.96
C GLU A 75 22.89 0.94 20.82
N ARG A 76 22.84 -0.23 20.18
CA ARG A 76 22.45 -1.48 20.84
C ARG A 76 23.67 -1.99 21.64
N TRP A 77 23.68 -1.78 22.95
CA TRP A 77 24.79 -2.12 23.86
C TRP A 77 24.95 -3.62 24.15
N TRP A 78 24.37 -4.51 23.34
CA TRP A 78 24.53 -5.96 23.49
C TRP A 78 25.41 -6.51 22.37
N GLN A 79 26.67 -6.79 22.72
CA GLN A 79 27.57 -7.58 21.88
C GLN A 79 27.17 -9.05 21.98
N SER A 80 26.97 -9.71 20.84
CA SER A 80 26.84 -11.17 20.79
C SER A 80 28.23 -11.79 20.79
N THR A 81 28.58 -12.53 21.84
CA THR A 81 29.78 -13.37 21.87
C THR A 81 29.54 -14.55 20.92
N GLN A 82 30.19 -14.54 19.76
CA GLN A 82 30.28 -15.73 18.91
C GLN A 82 31.05 -16.81 19.68
N LYS A 83 30.32 -17.75 20.28
CA LYS A 83 30.88 -19.01 20.78
C LYS A 83 30.94 -19.97 19.59
N GLY A 84 32.17 -20.29 19.17
CA GLY A 84 32.42 -21.27 18.12
C GLY A 84 31.97 -22.68 18.51
N ASN A 85 31.85 -23.55 17.51
CA ASN A 85 31.80 -24.98 17.74
C ASN A 85 32.42 -25.74 16.56
N LYS A 86 33.43 -26.54 16.93
CA LYS A 86 34.09 -27.70 16.30
C LYS A 86 34.64 -27.59 14.89
#